data_AF-A0A7V9PNP9-F1
#
_entry.id   AF-A0A7V9PNP9-F1
#
_cell.length_a   1.000
_cell.length_b   1.000
_cell.length_c   1.000
_cell.angle_alpha   90.00
_cell.angle_beta   90.00
_cell.angle_gamma   90.00
#
_symmetry.space_group_name_H-M   'P 1'
#
loop_
_entity.id
_entity.type
_entity.pdbx_description
1 polymer ?
#
loop_
_entity_poly.entity_id
_entity_poly.type
_entity_poly.pdbx_seq_one_letter_code
_entity_poly.pdbx_strand_id
1 'polypeptide(L)'
;MADFETDLAQWREGERRVELQARDPERQPVLDRVVAAVERELRRRLGGAYTTEELAELYERGTDWCTDVAARVAPEDPWAW
;
A
#
# COMPACT_ATOMS: atom_id res chain seq x y z
N MET A 1 -12.35 9.07 -15.57
CA MET A 1 -10.96 8.64 -15.80
C MET A 1 -10.10 9.55 -14.96
N ALA A 2 -9.51 9.02 -13.89
CA ALA A 2 -8.39 9.73 -13.27
C ALA A 2 -7.28 9.81 -14.32
N ASP A 3 -6.65 10.97 -14.43
CA ASP A 3 -5.53 11.16 -15.34
C ASP A 3 -4.27 10.55 -14.71
N PHE A 4 -3.37 9.99 -15.51
CA PHE A 4 -2.15 9.33 -15.04
C PHE A 4 -1.32 10.23 -14.11
N GLU A 5 -1.32 11.55 -14.34
CA GLU A 5 -0.66 12.52 -13.47
C GLU A 5 -1.27 12.57 -12.06
N THR A 6 -2.58 12.38 -11.95
CA THR A 6 -3.31 12.32 -10.67
C THR A 6 -2.94 11.06 -9.90
N ASP A 7 -2.92 9.91 -10.55
CA ASP A 7 -2.57 8.62 -9.92
C ASP A 7 -1.12 8.63 -9.44
N LEU A 8 -0.20 9.16 -10.25
CA LEU A 8 1.20 9.31 -9.87
C LEU A 8 1.39 10.30 -8.70
N ALA A 9 0.62 11.39 -8.67
CA ALA A 9 0.65 12.34 -7.56
C ALA A 9 0.15 11.71 -6.25
N GLN A 10 -0.93 10.93 -6.31
CA GLN A 10 -1.46 10.20 -5.16
C GLN A 10 -0.47 9.15 -4.65
N TRP A 11 0.19 8.43 -5.55
CA TRP A 11 1.25 7.48 -5.21
C TRP A 11 2.38 8.16 -4.43
N ARG A 12 2.95 9.25 -4.98
CA ARG A 12 4.05 9.99 -4.34
C ARG A 12 3.66 10.55 -2.96
N GLU A 13 2.40 10.96 -2.81
CA GLU A 13 1.91 11.41 -1.50
C GLU A 13 1.73 10.25 -0.52
N GLY A 14 1.39 9.06 -0.99
CA GLY A 14 1.44 7.83 -0.21
C GLY A 14 2.86 7.54 0.29
N GLU A 15 3.85 7.51 -0.60
CA GLU A 15 5.26 7.27 -0.26
C GLU A 15 5.77 8.27 0.78
N ARG A 16 5.53 9.57 0.57
CA ARG A 16 5.93 10.61 1.52
C ARG A 16 5.34 10.41 2.93
N ARG A 17 4.09 9.96 3.01
CA ARG A 17 3.44 9.70 4.31
C ARG A 17 4.09 8.52 5.03
N VAL A 18 4.38 7.44 4.32
CA VAL A 18 5.10 6.28 4.88
C VAL A 18 6.50 6.68 5.35
N GLU A 19 7.26 7.39 4.51
CA GLU A 19 8.59 7.87 4.86
C GLU A 19 8.58 8.79 6.08
N LEU A 20 7.60 9.69 6.19
CA LEU A 20 7.47 10.59 7.33
C LEU A 20 7.22 9.82 8.63
N GLN A 21 6.34 8.81 8.61
CA GLN A 21 6.07 7.99 9.79
C GLN A 21 7.23 7.07 10.14
N ALA A 22 7.96 6.56 9.15
CA ALA A 22 9.14 5.72 9.34
C ALA A 22 10.34 6.46 9.94
N ARG A 23 10.28 7.80 10.08
CA ARG A 23 11.29 8.57 10.83
C ARG A 23 11.30 8.28 12.32
N ASP A 24 10.19 7.78 12.85
CA ASP A 24 10.12 7.26 14.21
C ASP A 24 10.67 5.82 14.21
N PRO A 25 11.81 5.55 14.88
CA PRO A 25 12.44 4.23 14.88
C PRO A 25 11.56 3.11 15.46
N GLU A 26 10.60 3.46 16.33
CA GLU A 26 9.68 2.48 16.91
C GLU A 26 8.60 2.06 15.91
N ARG A 27 8.26 2.96 14.97
CA ARG A 27 7.20 2.75 13.96
C ARG A 27 7.71 2.05 12.71
N GLN A 28 8.96 2.30 12.33
CA GLN A 28 9.55 1.75 11.11
C GLN A 28 9.34 0.22 10.97
N PRO A 29 9.59 -0.63 11.99
CA PRO A 29 9.43 -2.08 11.85
C PRO A 29 7.97 -2.53 11.67
N VAL A 30 6.99 -1.74 12.13
CA VAL A 30 5.56 -2.02 11.92
C VAL A 30 5.18 -1.67 10.48
N LEU A 31 5.60 -0.50 10.00
CA LEU A 31 5.37 -0.07 8.61
C LEU A 31 5.98 -1.05 7.61
N ASP A 32 7.23 -1.46 7.81
CA ASP A 32 7.90 -2.43 6.95
C ASP A 32 7.13 -3.76 6.86
N ARG A 33 6.57 -4.23 7.98
CA ARG A 33 5.75 -5.44 8.03
C ARG A 33 4.43 -5.28 7.28
N VAL A 34 3.75 -4.15 7.45
CA VAL A 34 2.49 -3.84 6.76
C VAL A 34 2.73 -3.73 5.25
N VAL A 35 3.70 -2.94 4.82
CA VAL A 35 4.07 -2.77 3.40
C VAL A 35 4.39 -4.11 2.75
N ALA A 36 5.26 -4.91 3.37
CA ALA A 36 5.62 -6.23 2.85
C ALA A 36 4.43 -7.20 2.78
N ALA A 37 3.42 -7.04 3.65
CA ALA A 37 2.21 -7.85 3.60
C ALA A 37 1.26 -7.39 2.48
N VAL A 38 1.10 -6.07 2.29
CA VAL A 38 0.31 -5.48 1.20
C VAL A 38 0.90 -5.88 -0.15
N GLU A 39 2.22 -5.78 -0.34
CA GLU A 39 2.89 -6.21 -1.58
C GLU A 39 2.68 -7.70 -1.88
N ARG A 40 2.66 -8.54 -0.84
CA ARG A 40 2.42 -9.97 -0.99
C ARG A 40 0.98 -10.26 -1.40
N GLU A 41 0.03 -9.54 -0.83
CA GLU A 41 -1.37 -9.65 -1.20
C GLU A 41 -1.61 -9.11 -2.62
N LEU A 42 -0.96 -8.01 -3.01
CA LEU A 42 -0.95 -7.48 -4.37
C LEU A 42 -0.51 -8.55 -5.37
N ARG A 43 0.64 -9.19 -5.13
CA ARG A 43 1.16 -10.27 -5.99
C ARG A 43 0.25 -11.48 -6.05
N ARG A 44 -0.44 -11.83 -4.94
CA ARG A 44 -1.43 -12.92 -4.94
C ARG A 44 -2.64 -12.59 -5.80
N ARG A 45 -3.11 -11.35 -5.76
CA ARG A 45 -4.26 -10.88 -6.54
C ARG A 45 -3.97 -10.80 -8.03
N LEU A 46 -2.76 -10.38 -8.39
CA LEU A 46 -2.31 -10.25 -9.78
C LEU A 46 -1.69 -11.55 -10.35
N GLY A 47 -1.52 -12.59 -9.54
CA GLY A 47 -1.12 -13.92 -10.01
C GLY A 47 0.37 -14.10 -10.34
N GLY A 48 1.26 -13.18 -9.97
CA GLY A 48 2.70 -13.30 -10.18
C GLY A 48 3.37 -12.04 -10.71
N ALA A 49 4.10 -12.15 -11.82
CA ALA A 49 4.58 -10.99 -12.55
C ALA A 49 3.41 -10.37 -13.31
N TYR A 50 3.23 -9.06 -13.17
CA TYR A 50 2.10 -8.33 -13.74
C TYR A 50 2.58 -7.11 -14.53
N THR A 51 1.73 -6.63 -15.43
CA THR A 51 1.99 -5.43 -16.22
C THR A 51 1.54 -4.17 -15.47
N THR A 52 2.02 -3.01 -15.92
CA THR A 52 1.58 -1.71 -15.40
C THR A 52 0.07 -1.48 -15.63
N GLU A 53 -0.49 -2.03 -16.72
CA GLU A 53 -1.92 -1.96 -17.01
C GLU A 53 -2.75 -2.79 -16.03
N GLU A 54 -2.33 -4.02 -15.73
CA GLU A 54 -3.01 -4.86 -14.72
C GLU A 54 -2.96 -4.21 -13.33
N LEU A 55 -1.87 -3.53 -13.01
CA LEU A 55 -1.78 -2.74 -11.79
C LEU A 55 -2.77 -1.58 -11.80
N ALA A 56 -2.81 -0.78 -12.88
CA ALA A 56 -3.73 0.36 -13.00
C ALA A 56 -5.20 -0.07 -12.90
N GLU A 57 -5.58 -1.16 -13.58
CA GLU A 57 -6.93 -1.73 -13.47
C GLU A 57 -7.26 -2.15 -12.04
N LEU A 58 -6.30 -2.70 -11.29
CA LEU A 58 -6.52 -3.06 -9.89
C LEU A 58 -6.77 -1.82 -9.02
N TYR A 59 -6.05 -0.73 -9.26
CA TYR A 59 -6.29 0.54 -8.57
C TYR A 59 -7.71 1.06 -8.83
N GLU A 60 -8.22 0.95 -10.05
CA GLU A 60 -9.60 1.35 -10.39
C GLU A 60 -10.67 0.49 -9.70
N ARG A 61 -10.38 -0.80 -9.44
CA ARG A 61 -11.28 -1.73 -8.75
C ARG A 61 -11.37 -1.51 -7.25
N GLY A 62 -10.49 -0.68 -6.69
CA GLY A 62 -10.47 -0.31 -5.27
C GLY A 62 -9.40 -1.05 -4.46
N THR A 63 -8.85 -0.34 -3.48
CA THR A 63 -7.74 -0.78 -2.62
C THR A 63 -8.12 -0.96 -1.16
N ASP A 64 -9.41 -1.04 -0.84
CA ASP A 64 -9.92 -1.21 0.54
C ASP A 64 -9.32 -2.41 1.27
N TRP A 65 -8.95 -3.45 0.52
CA TRP A 65 -8.27 -4.63 1.04
C TRP A 65 -6.91 -4.33 1.67
N CYS A 66 -6.26 -3.22 1.33
CA CYS A 66 -5.01 -2.80 1.95
C CYS A 66 -5.21 -2.53 3.44
N THR A 67 -6.31 -1.88 3.82
CA THR A 67 -6.66 -1.59 5.22
C THR A 67 -6.97 -2.88 5.98
N ASP A 68 -7.68 -3.85 5.36
CA ASP A 68 -7.91 -5.16 5.98
C ASP A 68 -6.60 -5.92 6.23
N VAL A 69 -5.64 -5.84 5.29
CA VAL A 69 -4.32 -6.44 5.46
C VAL A 69 -3.56 -5.77 6.59
N ALA A 70 -3.56 -4.44 6.64
CA ALA A 70 -2.86 -3.68 7.67
C ALA A 70 -3.45 -3.95 9.07
N ALA A 71 -4.77 -3.94 9.21
CA ALA A 71 -5.47 -4.27 10.45
C ALA A 71 -5.14 -5.68 10.96
N ARG A 72 -4.99 -6.64 10.05
CA ARG A 72 -4.59 -8.02 10.41
C ARG A 72 -3.11 -8.13 10.80
N VAL A 73 -2.23 -7.35 10.18
CA VAL A 73 -0.77 -7.43 10.39
C VAL A 73 -0.34 -6.66 11.63
N ALA A 74 -1.00 -5.54 11.91
CA ALA A 74 -0.67 -4.62 12.99
C ALA A 74 -1.92 -4.24 13.80
N PRO A 75 -2.62 -5.20 14.42
CA PRO A 75 -3.90 -4.94 15.10
C PRO A 75 -3.79 -4.00 16.30
N GLU A 76 -2.62 -3.96 16.94
CA GLU A 76 -2.35 -3.07 18.09
C GLU A 76 -1.86 -1.68 17.64
N ASP A 77 -1.66 -1.47 16.34
CA ASP A 77 -1.12 -0.24 15.76
C ASP A 77 -2.08 0.37 14.71
N PRO A 78 -3.24 0.93 15.11
CA PRO A 78 -4.21 1.52 14.18
C PRO A 78 -3.68 2.66 13.32
N TRP A 79 -2.59 3.28 13.75
CA TRP A 79 -1.90 4.33 13.00
C TRP A 79 -1.21 3.81 11.72
N ALA A 80 -1.05 2.49 11.59
CA ALA A 80 -0.43 1.81 10.45
C ALA A 80 -1.45 1.21 9.45
N TRP A 81 -2.76 1.47 9.63
CA TRP A 81 -3.84 0.92 8.80
C TRP A 81 -4.17 1.76 7.56
#